data_AF-A0A559RSU3-F1
#
_entry.id   AF-A0A559RSU3-F1
#
_cell.length_a   1.000
_cell.length_b   1.000
_cell.length_c   1.000
_cell.angle_alpha   90.00
_cell.angle_beta   90.00
_cell.angle_gamma   90.00
#
_symmetry.space_group_name_H-M   'P 1'
#
loop_
_entity.id
_entity.type
_entity.pdbx_description
1 polymer ?
#
loop_
_entity_poly.entity_id
_entity_poly.type
_entity_poly.pdbx_seq_one_letter_code
_entity_poly.pdbx_strand_id
1 'polypeptide(L)'
;MIDKEKNRIAELRWEIERKEKRAKLEPKLNSILPKNTFDFLSFEESDSFQSETDDWPNDKWKENLYFQTEIENTLIIQNIIKSFLDLITDSELYIFLMNYNFGLIKITKEKLSDNWIDLIEIDQDEIYLFNPKSTGFICVEKTEEFIRERENEGRKWIYEITYSNHELKEKCESTTYNNV
;
A
#
# COMPACT_ATOMS: atom_id res chain seq x y z
N MET A 1 -22.78 -1.23 33.37
CA MET A 1 -22.20 -2.13 32.36
C MET A 1 -20.70 -2.01 32.49
N ILE A 2 -20.05 -3.05 33.01
CA ILE A 2 -18.64 -3.06 33.42
C ILE A 2 -17.78 -2.92 32.15
N ASP A 3 -16.77 -2.05 32.14
CA ASP A 3 -16.00 -1.70 30.94
C ASP A 3 -15.43 -2.91 30.17
N LYS A 4 -15.19 -4.03 30.86
CA LYS A 4 -14.83 -5.32 30.26
C LYS A 4 -15.84 -5.83 29.22
N GLU A 5 -17.14 -5.70 29.49
CA GLU A 5 -18.19 -6.16 28.58
C GLU A 5 -18.32 -5.24 27.36
N LYS A 6 -18.06 -3.94 27.53
CA LYS A 6 -18.00 -3.00 26.40
C LYS A 6 -16.82 -3.30 25.48
N ASN A 7 -15.65 -3.57 26.06
CA ASN A 7 -14.45 -3.93 25.30
C ASN A 7 -14.66 -5.24 24.53
N ARG A 8 -15.21 -6.28 25.19
CA ARG A 8 -15.54 -7.55 24.54
C ARG A 8 -16.50 -7.39 23.36
N ILE A 9 -17.54 -6.55 23.49
CA ILE A 9 -18.49 -6.28 22.40
C ILE A 9 -17.81 -5.52 21.26
N ALA A 10 -16.92 -4.59 21.56
CA ALA A 10 -16.17 -3.84 20.55
C ALA A 10 -15.24 -4.77 19.75
N GLU A 11 -14.48 -5.65 20.44
CA GLU A 11 -13.63 -6.67 19.82
C GLU A 11 -14.43 -7.59 18.89
N LEU A 12 -15.59 -8.10 19.35
CA LEU A 12 -16.45 -8.96 18.53
C LEU A 12 -16.99 -8.24 17.29
N ARG A 13 -17.42 -6.97 17.43
CA ARG A 13 -17.89 -6.18 16.28
C ARG A 13 -16.78 -5.95 15.26
N TRP A 14 -15.59 -5.64 15.75
CA TRP A 14 -14.42 -5.44 14.93
C TRP A 14 -14.03 -6.71 14.15
N GLU A 15 -14.02 -7.87 14.81
CA GLU A 15 -13.71 -9.14 14.17
C GLU A 15 -14.73 -9.51 13.08
N ILE A 16 -16.03 -9.25 13.32
CA ILE A 16 -17.09 -9.45 12.34
C ILE A 16 -16.88 -8.53 11.13
N GLU A 17 -16.64 -7.24 11.36
CA GLU A 17 -16.42 -6.25 10.30
C GLU A 17 -15.23 -6.65 9.41
N ARG A 18 -14.11 -7.04 10.02
CA ARG A 18 -12.92 -7.49 9.27
C ARG A 18 -13.18 -8.75 8.45
N LYS A 19 -13.92 -9.72 8.99
CA LYS A 19 -14.33 -10.94 8.26
C LYS A 19 -15.24 -10.61 7.07
N GLU A 20 -16.18 -9.69 7.24
CA GLU A 20 -17.07 -9.23 6.15
C GLU A 20 -16.29 -8.51 5.05
N LYS A 21 -15.37 -7.62 5.42
CA LYS A 21 -14.49 -6.92 4.46
C LYS A 21 -13.58 -7.91 3.71
N ARG A 22 -12.98 -8.87 4.41
CA ARG A 22 -12.21 -9.96 3.77
C ARG A 22 -13.06 -10.76 2.78
N ALA A 23 -14.27 -11.16 3.15
CA ALA A 23 -15.17 -11.92 2.28
C ALA A 23 -15.57 -11.15 1.01
N LYS A 24 -15.57 -9.82 1.05
CA LYS A 24 -15.79 -8.96 -0.12
C LYS A 24 -14.54 -8.80 -0.99
N LEU A 25 -13.36 -8.71 -0.38
CA LEU A 25 -12.09 -8.51 -1.08
C LEU A 25 -11.58 -9.80 -1.75
N GLU A 26 -11.63 -10.93 -1.04
CA GLU A 26 -11.04 -12.19 -1.48
C GLU A 26 -11.51 -12.68 -2.85
N PRO A 27 -12.80 -12.59 -3.23
CA PRO A 27 -13.24 -12.92 -4.59
C PRO A 27 -12.62 -12.03 -5.66
N LYS A 28 -12.41 -10.73 -5.38
CA LYS A 28 -11.80 -9.79 -6.31
C LYS A 28 -10.32 -10.09 -6.51
N LEU A 29 -9.58 -10.35 -5.43
CA LEU A 29 -8.18 -10.77 -5.52
C LEU A 29 -8.03 -12.07 -6.30
N ASN A 30 -8.89 -13.07 -6.04
CA ASN A 30 -8.87 -14.34 -6.78
C ASN A 30 -9.22 -14.20 -8.28
N SER A 31 -9.71 -13.05 -8.74
CA SER A 31 -9.97 -12.79 -10.17
C SER A 31 -8.74 -12.32 -10.93
N ILE A 32 -7.74 -11.77 -10.23
CA ILE A 32 -6.50 -11.23 -10.81
C ILE A 32 -5.26 -12.03 -10.38
N LEU A 33 -5.30 -12.65 -9.20
CA LEU A 33 -4.23 -13.46 -8.64
C LEU A 33 -4.67 -14.93 -8.60
N PRO A 34 -3.82 -15.88 -9.04
CA PRO A 34 -4.12 -17.29 -8.91
C PRO A 34 -4.38 -17.68 -7.44
N LYS A 35 -5.26 -18.66 -7.22
CA LYS A 35 -5.51 -19.20 -5.88
C LYS A 35 -4.20 -19.67 -5.26
N ASN A 36 -3.96 -19.33 -3.99
CA ASN A 36 -2.75 -19.63 -3.21
C ASN A 36 -1.50 -18.80 -3.54
N THR A 37 -1.61 -17.68 -4.25
CA THR A 37 -0.48 -16.75 -4.46
C THR A 37 -0.46 -15.56 -3.49
N PHE A 38 -1.42 -15.51 -2.58
CA PHE A 38 -1.52 -14.52 -1.52
C PHE A 38 -2.17 -15.14 -0.28
N ASP A 39 -1.85 -14.59 0.89
CA ASP A 39 -2.43 -14.99 2.17
C ASP A 39 -2.85 -13.74 2.94
N PHE A 40 -4.02 -13.78 3.58
CA PHE A 40 -4.35 -12.77 4.59
C PHE A 40 -3.61 -13.12 5.88
N LEU A 41 -2.85 -12.17 6.43
CA LEU A 41 -2.29 -12.34 7.78
C LEU A 41 -3.43 -12.42 8.80
N SER A 42 -3.15 -12.99 9.98
CA SER A 42 -4.07 -12.86 11.09
C SER A 42 -4.26 -11.38 11.47
N PHE A 43 -5.38 -11.09 12.13
CA PHE A 43 -5.67 -9.73 12.58
C PHE A 43 -4.64 -9.26 13.60
N GLU A 44 -4.21 -10.15 14.49
CA GLU A 44 -3.17 -9.90 15.48
C GLU A 44 -1.81 -9.62 14.83
N GLU A 45 -1.41 -10.41 13.83
CA GLU A 45 -0.15 -10.17 13.10
C GLU A 45 -0.19 -8.86 12.31
N SER A 46 -1.33 -8.55 11.67
CA SER A 46 -1.52 -7.30 10.94
C SER A 46 -1.39 -6.10 11.87
N ASP A 47 -2.11 -6.13 12.99
CA ASP A 47 -2.13 -5.02 13.96
C ASP A 47 -0.76 -4.83 14.61
N SER A 48 -0.10 -5.93 14.99
CA SER A 48 1.25 -5.89 15.54
C SER A 48 2.23 -5.26 14.55
N PHE A 49 2.22 -5.69 13.30
CA PHE A 49 3.10 -5.13 12.28
C PHE A 49 2.81 -3.64 12.03
N GLN A 50 1.55 -3.27 11.80
CA GLN A 50 1.17 -1.88 11.53
C GLN A 50 1.45 -0.93 12.72
N SER A 51 1.49 -1.44 13.95
CA SER A 51 1.87 -0.64 15.11
C SER A 51 3.37 -0.31 15.18
N GLU A 52 4.20 -1.04 14.43
CA GLU A 52 5.65 -0.87 14.37
C GLU A 52 6.10 -0.12 13.11
N THR A 53 5.23 0.03 12.11
CA THR A 53 5.54 0.77 10.88
C THR A 53 5.68 2.26 11.14
N ASP A 54 6.44 2.93 10.26
CA ASP A 54 6.54 4.39 10.28
C ASP A 54 5.14 5.02 10.19
N ASP A 55 4.96 6.15 10.86
CA ASP A 55 3.75 6.95 10.72
C ASP A 55 3.66 7.56 9.31
N TRP A 56 2.43 7.89 8.89
CA TRP A 56 2.24 8.70 7.71
C TRP A 56 2.97 10.05 7.85
N PRO A 57 3.73 10.50 6.84
CA PRO A 57 4.47 11.75 6.93
C PRO A 57 3.52 12.93 7.15
N ASN A 58 3.76 13.70 8.22
CA ASN A 58 2.92 14.83 8.63
C ASN A 58 2.79 15.91 7.53
N ASP A 59 3.86 16.12 6.75
CA ASP A 59 3.87 17.03 5.60
C ASP A 59 4.73 16.42 4.47
N LYS A 60 4.13 15.49 3.72
CA LYS A 60 4.77 14.87 2.55
C LYS A 60 5.28 15.91 1.53
N TRP A 61 4.61 17.06 1.44
CA TRP A 61 4.93 18.12 0.47
C TRP A 61 6.25 18.82 0.79
N LYS A 62 6.39 19.25 2.04
CA LYS A 62 7.57 19.96 2.53
C LYS A 62 8.81 19.08 2.57
N GLU A 63 8.62 17.79 2.87
CA GLU A 63 9.69 16.80 2.95
C GLU A 63 10.00 16.19 1.58
N ASN A 64 9.34 16.62 0.50
CA ASN A 64 9.56 16.08 -0.84
C ASN A 64 9.46 14.54 -0.87
N LEU A 65 8.54 13.97 -0.10
CA LEU A 65 8.38 12.51 0.07
C LEU A 65 7.40 11.89 -0.92
N TYR A 66 7.03 12.60 -1.97
CA TYR A 66 6.00 12.16 -2.90
C TYR A 66 6.41 12.40 -4.35
N PHE A 67 5.74 11.68 -5.25
CA PHE A 67 5.90 11.79 -6.69
C PHE A 67 4.52 11.70 -7.34
N GLN A 68 4.19 12.62 -8.25
CA GLN A 68 2.93 12.62 -8.98
C GLN A 68 3.15 12.41 -10.47
N THR A 69 2.27 11.65 -11.09
CA THR A 69 2.22 11.54 -12.55
C THR A 69 0.82 11.23 -13.05
N GLU A 70 0.52 11.58 -14.29
CA GLU A 70 -0.76 11.23 -14.93
C GLU A 70 -0.91 9.70 -15.03
N ILE A 71 -2.13 9.19 -14.94
CA ILE A 71 -2.42 7.75 -14.88
C ILE A 71 -1.89 6.96 -16.09
N GLU A 72 -1.67 7.63 -17.23
CA GLU A 72 -1.11 7.03 -18.43
C GLU A 72 0.37 6.64 -18.25
N ASN A 73 1.09 7.28 -17.33
CA ASN A 73 2.52 7.08 -17.09
C ASN A 73 2.82 5.93 -16.13
N THR A 74 2.14 4.80 -16.32
CA THR A 74 2.27 3.59 -15.49
C THR A 74 3.70 3.06 -15.38
N LEU A 75 4.53 3.25 -16.40
CA LEU A 75 5.93 2.78 -16.41
C LEU A 75 6.76 3.44 -15.29
N ILE A 76 6.53 4.71 -14.99
CA ILE A 76 7.30 5.41 -13.95
C ILE A 76 6.96 4.84 -12.57
N ILE A 77 5.67 4.63 -12.31
CA ILE A 77 5.19 4.00 -11.08
C ILE A 77 5.71 2.58 -10.95
N GLN A 78 5.66 1.80 -12.03
CA GLN A 78 6.20 0.44 -12.05
C GLN A 78 7.70 0.42 -11.71
N ASN A 79 8.48 1.38 -12.21
CA ASN A 79 9.90 1.48 -11.89
C ASN A 79 10.14 1.83 -10.42
N ILE A 80 9.37 2.74 -9.85
CA ILE A 80 9.44 3.08 -8.41
C ILE A 80 9.11 1.85 -7.55
N ILE A 81 8.04 1.12 -7.89
CA ILE A 81 7.66 -0.11 -7.20
C ILE A 81 8.80 -1.13 -7.30
N LYS A 82 9.38 -1.34 -8.49
CA LYS A 82 10.53 -2.25 -8.67
C LYS A 82 11.72 -1.86 -7.80
N SER A 83 12.10 -0.59 -7.80
CA SER A 83 13.19 -0.08 -6.94
C SER A 83 12.93 -0.35 -5.46
N PHE A 84 11.68 -0.21 -4.99
CA PHE A 84 11.31 -0.61 -3.63
C PHE A 84 11.42 -2.12 -3.41
N LEU A 85 10.94 -2.95 -4.35
CA LEU A 85 11.01 -4.41 -4.28
C LEU A 85 12.44 -4.96 -4.27
N ASP A 86 13.38 -4.24 -4.88
CA ASP A 86 14.82 -4.57 -4.87
C ASP A 86 15.45 -4.36 -3.47
N LEU A 87 14.85 -3.54 -2.60
CA LEU A 87 15.26 -3.37 -1.21
C LEU A 87 14.78 -4.50 -0.29
N ILE A 88 13.82 -5.31 -0.73
CA ILE A 88 13.26 -6.41 0.04
C ILE A 88 14.06 -7.67 -0.24
N THR A 89 14.77 -8.18 0.78
CA THR A 89 15.59 -9.40 0.64
C THR A 89 14.73 -10.65 0.44
N ASP A 90 13.57 -10.71 1.09
CA ASP A 90 12.65 -11.83 1.00
C ASP A 90 11.88 -11.82 -0.34
N SER A 91 11.31 -12.97 -0.72
CA SER A 91 10.49 -13.09 -1.94
C SER A 91 9.09 -12.50 -1.78
N GLU A 92 8.71 -12.15 -0.56
CA GLU A 92 7.37 -11.74 -0.16
C GLU A 92 7.40 -10.34 0.46
N LEU A 93 6.26 -9.66 0.33
CA LEU A 93 6.00 -8.38 0.97
C LEU A 93 4.59 -8.36 1.54
N TYR A 94 4.28 -7.34 2.34
CA TYR A 94 2.91 -7.09 2.80
C TYR A 94 2.29 -5.94 2.05
N ILE A 95 1.02 -6.07 1.70
CA ILE A 95 0.22 -4.99 1.14
C ILE A 95 -0.98 -4.71 2.02
N PHE A 96 -1.42 -3.45 2.03
CA PHE A 96 -2.64 -3.01 2.68
C PHE A 96 -3.47 -2.20 1.69
N LEU A 97 -4.75 -2.54 1.59
CA LEU A 97 -5.71 -1.91 0.69
C LEU A 97 -6.60 -0.98 1.54
N MET A 98 -6.46 0.34 1.35
CA MET A 98 -7.04 1.34 2.26
C MET A 98 -8.57 1.37 2.23
N ASN A 99 -9.19 1.16 1.07
CA ASN A 99 -10.65 1.16 0.99
C ASN A 99 -11.27 -0.02 1.76
N TYR A 100 -10.56 -1.15 1.85
CA TYR A 100 -11.02 -2.30 2.64
C TYR A 100 -10.63 -2.16 4.10
N ASN A 101 -9.39 -1.75 4.42
CA ASN A 101 -8.89 -1.47 5.76
C ASN A 101 -9.36 -2.50 6.81
N PHE A 102 -8.83 -3.72 6.72
CA PHE A 102 -9.09 -4.78 7.71
C PHE A 102 -7.89 -5.62 8.11
N GLY A 103 -6.78 -5.56 7.36
CA GLY A 103 -5.61 -6.37 7.64
C GLY A 103 -4.65 -6.41 6.46
N LEU A 104 -3.47 -6.97 6.71
CA LEU A 104 -2.41 -7.08 5.74
C LEU A 104 -2.55 -8.35 4.90
N ILE A 105 -2.10 -8.25 3.66
CA ILE A 105 -2.05 -9.36 2.72
C ILE A 105 -0.58 -9.62 2.40
N LYS A 106 -0.15 -10.86 2.60
CA LYS A 106 1.14 -11.35 2.15
C LYS A 106 1.04 -11.73 0.68
N ILE A 107 1.95 -11.22 -0.14
CA ILE A 107 2.03 -11.51 -1.58
C ILE A 107 3.50 -11.60 -2.00
N THR A 108 3.79 -12.33 -3.08
CA THR A 108 5.14 -12.36 -3.66
C THR A 108 5.45 -11.07 -4.44
N LYS A 109 6.73 -10.69 -4.50
CA LYS A 109 7.20 -9.53 -5.28
C LYS A 109 6.84 -9.64 -6.76
N GLU A 110 6.96 -10.83 -7.34
CA GLU A 110 6.58 -11.13 -8.72
C GLU A 110 5.11 -10.80 -8.95
N LYS A 111 4.22 -11.33 -8.10
CA LYS A 111 2.78 -11.15 -8.27
C LYS A 111 2.33 -9.71 -8.04
N LEU A 112 2.95 -8.98 -7.13
CA LEU A 112 2.73 -7.54 -7.03
C LEU A 112 3.17 -6.84 -8.32
N SER A 113 4.39 -7.10 -8.81
CA SER A 113 4.93 -6.42 -9.99
C SER A 113 4.07 -6.63 -11.24
N ASP A 114 3.54 -7.85 -11.39
CA ASP A 114 2.68 -8.24 -12.50
C ASP A 114 1.26 -7.62 -12.41
N ASN A 115 0.76 -7.31 -11.21
CA ASN A 115 -0.66 -7.00 -10.98
C ASN A 115 -0.92 -5.70 -10.19
N TRP A 116 0.07 -4.83 -9.99
CA TRP A 116 -0.11 -3.63 -9.15
C TRP A 116 -1.21 -2.70 -9.66
N ILE A 117 -1.40 -2.59 -10.99
CA ILE A 117 -2.48 -1.81 -11.60
C ILE A 117 -3.84 -2.41 -11.23
N ASP A 118 -4.01 -3.72 -11.39
CA ASP A 118 -5.27 -4.37 -11.03
C ASP A 118 -5.54 -4.30 -9.52
N LEU A 119 -4.50 -4.32 -8.69
CA LEU A 119 -4.62 -4.15 -7.24
C LEU A 119 -5.12 -2.74 -6.86
N ILE A 120 -4.57 -1.68 -7.45
CA ILE A 120 -5.06 -0.31 -7.21
C ILE A 120 -6.47 -0.11 -7.78
N GLU A 121 -6.82 -0.77 -8.90
CA GLU A 121 -8.20 -0.78 -9.42
C GLU A 121 -9.18 -1.60 -8.54
N ILE A 122 -8.71 -2.60 -7.78
CA ILE A 122 -9.57 -3.29 -6.81
C ILE A 122 -9.86 -2.41 -5.60
N ASP A 123 -8.87 -1.63 -5.16
CA ASP A 123 -9.00 -0.72 -4.03
C ASP A 123 -9.78 0.55 -4.39
N GLN A 124 -9.51 1.12 -5.58
CA GLN A 124 -10.02 2.40 -6.07
C GLN A 124 -9.59 3.62 -5.24
N ASP A 125 -8.59 3.48 -4.37
CA ASP A 125 -8.07 4.56 -3.54
C ASP A 125 -6.54 4.44 -3.43
N GLU A 126 -6.02 3.77 -2.40
CA GLU A 126 -4.58 3.66 -2.17
C GLU A 126 -4.15 2.29 -1.64
N ILE A 127 -2.98 1.85 -2.11
CA ILE A 127 -2.34 0.61 -1.66
C ILE A 127 -1.01 0.93 -1.00
N TYR A 128 -0.81 0.42 0.21
CA TYR A 128 0.47 0.50 0.91
C TYR A 128 1.27 -0.76 0.64
N LEU A 129 2.55 -0.60 0.37
CA LEU A 129 3.51 -1.67 0.16
C LEU A 129 4.55 -1.60 1.29
N PHE A 130 4.63 -2.68 2.07
CA PHE A 130 5.53 -2.78 3.23
C PHE A 130 6.59 -3.83 3.01
N ASN A 131 7.80 -3.53 3.45
CA ASN A 131 8.85 -4.54 3.61
C ASN A 131 8.65 -5.24 4.97
N PRO A 132 8.45 -6.57 5.03
CA PRO A 132 8.23 -7.30 6.29
C PRO A 132 9.36 -7.18 7.32
N LYS A 133 10.54 -6.68 6.93
CA LYS A 133 11.73 -6.50 7.77
C LYS A 133 12.07 -5.04 8.06
N SER A 134 11.23 -4.10 7.64
CA SER A 134 11.44 -2.66 7.83
C SER A 134 10.15 -2.00 8.30
N THR A 135 10.29 -0.84 8.92
CA THR A 135 9.16 0.00 9.31
C THR A 135 8.65 0.85 8.14
N GLY A 136 9.47 1.03 7.09
CA GLY A 136 9.15 1.91 5.97
C GLY A 136 8.19 1.30 4.96
N PHE A 137 7.44 2.17 4.29
CA PHE A 137 6.48 1.82 3.25
C PHE A 137 6.51 2.80 2.08
N ILE A 138 6.02 2.33 0.93
CA ILE A 138 5.54 3.22 -0.12
C ILE A 138 4.03 3.07 -0.25
N CYS A 139 3.31 4.19 -0.38
CA CYS A 139 1.89 4.21 -0.71
C CYS A 139 1.74 4.57 -2.19
N VAL A 140 0.90 3.83 -2.90
CA VAL A 140 0.48 4.13 -4.28
C VAL A 140 -0.99 4.50 -4.24
N GLU A 141 -1.28 5.78 -4.46
CA GLU A 141 -2.62 6.35 -4.45
C GLU A 141 -3.05 6.64 -5.89
N LYS A 142 -4.31 6.35 -6.22
CA LYS A 142 -4.96 6.77 -7.46
C LYS A 142 -6.04 7.79 -7.11
N THR A 143 -5.80 9.05 -7.47
CA THR A 143 -6.64 10.17 -7.03
C THR A 143 -6.90 11.18 -8.13
N GLU A 144 -7.90 12.04 -7.95
CA GLU A 144 -8.22 13.14 -8.85
C GLU A 144 -7.81 14.47 -8.21
N GLU A 145 -6.65 15.00 -8.60
CA GLU A 145 -6.09 16.21 -7.99
C GLU A 145 -5.28 17.04 -9.00
N PHE A 146 -4.83 18.23 -8.59
CA PHE A 146 -3.84 19.01 -9.31
C PHE A 146 -2.45 18.36 -9.22
N ILE A 147 -1.71 18.41 -10.33
CA ILE A 147 -0.28 18.11 -10.30
C ILE A 147 0.48 19.36 -9.91
N ARG A 148 1.34 19.24 -8.90
CA ARG A 148 2.17 20.36 -8.42
C ARG A 148 2.96 20.98 -9.56
N GLU A 149 3.06 22.30 -9.54
CA GLU A 149 3.71 23.13 -10.58
C GLU A 149 2.98 23.17 -11.92
N ARG A 150 1.84 22.47 -12.03
CA ARG A 150 0.95 22.45 -13.21
C ARG A 150 -0.51 22.68 -12.82
N GLU A 151 -0.75 23.41 -11.72
CA GLU A 151 -2.09 23.62 -11.17
C GLU A 151 -3.03 24.35 -12.15
N ASN A 152 -2.46 25.11 -13.08
CA ASN A 152 -3.19 25.79 -14.16
C ASN A 152 -3.84 24.83 -15.17
N GLU A 153 -3.44 23.56 -15.23
CA GLU A 153 -4.02 22.55 -16.12
C GLU A 153 -5.33 21.94 -15.60
N GLY A 154 -5.73 22.29 -14.37
CA GLY A 154 -6.91 21.72 -13.72
C GLY A 154 -6.62 20.38 -13.02
N ARG A 155 -7.68 19.81 -12.44
CA ARG A 155 -7.62 18.48 -11.82
C ARG A 155 -7.57 17.40 -12.88
N LYS A 156 -6.78 16.36 -12.62
CA LYS A 156 -6.63 15.20 -13.47
C LYS A 156 -6.61 13.94 -12.60
N TRP A 157 -6.95 12.81 -13.20
CA TRP A 157 -6.62 11.52 -12.59
C TRP A 157 -5.11 11.33 -12.63
N ILE A 158 -4.55 11.02 -11.47
CA ILE A 158 -3.11 10.85 -11.28
C ILE A 158 -2.82 9.60 -10.45
N TYR A 159 -1.59 9.11 -10.57
CA TYR A 159 -0.97 8.33 -9.52
C TYR A 159 -0.12 9.24 -8.66
N GLU A 160 -0.18 9.01 -7.36
CA GLU A 160 0.73 9.59 -6.39
C GLU A 160 1.46 8.47 -5.63
N ILE A 161 2.77 8.58 -5.54
CA ILE A 161 3.58 7.76 -4.63
C ILE A 161 3.93 8.60 -3.43
N THR A 162 3.74 8.07 -2.23
CA THR A 162 4.28 8.65 -0.99
C THR A 162 5.24 7.66 -0.33
N TYR A 163 6.45 8.10 -0.02
CA TYR A 163 7.42 7.36 0.79
C TYR A 163 7.20 7.69 2.27
N SER A 164 7.31 6.70 3.15
CA SER A 164 7.14 6.91 4.60
C SER A 164 8.20 7.84 5.20
N ASN A 165 9.42 7.83 4.65
CA ASN A 165 10.53 8.64 5.14
C ASN A 165 11.58 8.92 4.04
N HIS A 166 12.48 9.86 4.33
CA HIS A 166 13.56 10.28 3.43
C HIS A 166 14.56 9.18 3.11
N GLU A 167 14.97 8.39 4.11
CA GLU A 167 15.97 7.33 3.94
C GLU A 167 15.49 6.28 2.93
N LEU A 168 14.21 5.91 3.00
CA LEU A 168 13.59 4.99 2.06
C LEU A 168 13.56 5.58 0.64
N LYS A 169 13.17 6.85 0.51
CA LYS A 169 13.15 7.54 -0.78
C LYS A 169 14.54 7.53 -1.44
N GLU A 170 15.58 7.91 -0.71
CA GLU A 170 16.96 7.93 -1.21
C GLU A 170 17.45 6.53 -1.66
N LYS A 171 17.06 5.46 -0.93
CA LYS A 171 17.36 4.08 -1.32
C LYS A 171 16.67 3.66 -2.62
N CYS A 172 15.40 4.05 -2.82
CA CYS A 172 14.66 3.78 -4.06
C CYS A 172 15.21 4.60 -5.25
N GLU A 173 15.65 5.83 -5.03
CA GLU A 173 16.25 6.65 -6.09
C GLU A 173 17.63 6.13 -6.49
N SER A 174 18.48 5.76 -5.53
CA SER A 174 19.83 5.24 -5.80
C SER A 174 19.86 3.89 -6.53
N THR A 175 18.86 3.04 -6.32
CA THR A 175 18.69 1.78 -7.08
C THR A 175 18.28 2.02 -8.53
N THR A 176 17.55 3.10 -8.81
CA THR A 176 17.11 3.46 -10.16
C THR A 176 18.29 3.85 -11.07
N TYR A 177 19.33 4.49 -10.52
CA TYR A 177 20.53 4.87 -11.29
C TYR A 177 21.45 3.69 -11.65
N ASN A 178 21.32 2.53 -10.99
CA ASN A 178 22.14 1.35 -11.28
C ASN A 178 21.55 0.45 -12.37
N ASN A 179 20.32 0.75 -12.83
CA ASN A 179 19.59 -0.02 -13.83
C ASN A 179 19.49 0.71 -15.20
N VAL A 180 20.31 1.75 -15.42
CA VAL A 180 20.47 2.49 -16.70
C VAL A 180 21.84 2.26 -17.31
#